data_AF-A0A9Q1CK20-F1
#
_entry.id   AF-A0A9Q1CK20-F1
#
_cell.length_a   1.000
_cell.length_b   1.000
_cell.length_c   1.000
_cell.angle_alpha   90.00
_cell.angle_beta   90.00
_cell.angle_gamma   90.00
#
_symmetry.space_group_name_H-M   'P 1'
#
loop_
_entity.id
_entity.type
_entity.pdbx_description
1 polymer ?
#
loop_
_entity_poly.entity_id
_entity_poly.type
_entity_poly.pdbx_seq_one_letter_code
_entity_poly.pdbx_strand_id
1 'polypeptide(L)'
;MFKILPYTFKALNCLAPVYLSDLLKLYQPNRSLRSEQKPLLTKPITRTKLYGNRRFAYASAALWNDLPTDIRNATSVTQFKKY
;
A
#
# COMPACT_ATOMS: atom_id res chain seq x y z
N MET A 1 -6.83 0.42 -14.67
CA MET A 1 -7.71 -0.16 -13.64
C MET A 1 -6.89 -1.06 -12.71
N PHE A 2 -6.55 -0.59 -11.50
CA PHE A 2 -5.66 -1.30 -10.57
C PHE A 2 -6.44 -2.33 -9.74
N LYS A 3 -6.50 -3.59 -10.20
CA LYS A 3 -7.19 -4.67 -9.47
C LYS A 3 -6.59 -4.95 -8.08
N ILE A 4 -5.34 -4.56 -7.83
CA ILE A 4 -4.60 -4.82 -6.58
C ILE A 4 -5.00 -3.84 -5.47
N LEU A 5 -5.23 -2.56 -5.79
CA LEU A 5 -5.48 -1.46 -4.86
C LEU A 5 -6.65 -1.68 -3.87
N PRO A 6 -7.80 -2.24 -4.30
CA PRO A 6 -8.88 -2.54 -3.36
C PRO A 6 -8.47 -3.58 -2.30
N TYR A 7 -7.61 -4.54 -2.65
CA TYR A 7 -7.08 -5.52 -1.69
C TYR A 7 -6.09 -4.88 -0.73
N THR A 8 -5.28 -3.93 -1.19
CA THR A 8 -4.34 -3.20 -0.32
C THR A 8 -5.09 -2.33 0.67
N PHE A 9 -6.12 -1.62 0.22
CA PHE A 9 -6.98 -0.83 1.10
C PHE A 9 -7.63 -1.71 2.16
N LYS A 10 -8.22 -2.85 1.76
CA LYS A 10 -8.82 -3.79 2.72
C LYS A 10 -7.80 -4.35 3.70
N ALA A 11 -6.61 -4.72 3.23
CA ALA A 11 -5.55 -5.25 4.08
C ALA A 11 -5.04 -4.22 5.10
N LEU A 12 -4.99 -2.93 4.73
CA LEU A 12 -4.63 -1.86 5.67
C LEU A 12 -5.72 -1.56 6.71
N ASN A 13 -6.99 -1.82 6.37
CA ASN A 13 -8.13 -1.64 7.27
C ASN A 13 -8.50 -2.93 8.02
N CYS A 14 -7.64 -3.95 8.04
CA CYS A 14 -7.91 -5.26 8.66
C CYS A 14 -9.16 -5.98 8.11
N LEU A 15 -9.61 -5.65 6.90
CA LEU A 15 -10.75 -6.25 6.20
C LEU A 15 -10.34 -7.37 5.22
N ALA A 16 -9.05 -7.71 5.18
CA ALA A 16 -8.51 -8.80 4.38
C ALA A 16 -7.94 -9.88 5.30
N PRO A 17 -7.72 -11.11 4.80
CA PRO A 17 -7.04 -12.16 5.55
C PRO A 17 -5.68 -11.70 6.10
N VAL A 18 -5.33 -12.17 7.29
CA VAL A 18 -4.13 -11.76 8.04
C VAL A 18 -2.84 -11.92 7.24
N TYR A 19 -2.76 -12.96 6.38
CA TYR A 19 -1.59 -13.17 5.54
C TYR A 19 -1.35 -12.04 4.52
N LEU A 20 -2.41 -11.34 4.07
CA LEU A 20 -2.26 -10.19 3.16
C LEU A 20 -1.83 -8.94 3.90
N SER A 21 -2.33 -8.72 5.12
CA SER A 21 -1.91 -7.59 5.94
C SER A 21 -0.45 -7.72 6.37
N ASP A 22 0.01 -8.93 6.71
CA ASP A 22 1.40 -9.18 7.12
C ASP A 22 2.41 -8.91 5.98
N LEU A 23 1.98 -9.07 4.72
CA LEU A 23 2.78 -8.71 3.54
C LEU A 23 2.96 -7.19 3.37
N LEU A 24 2.10 -6.37 3.98
CA LEU A 24 2.12 -4.91 3.87
C LEU A 24 2.72 -4.30 5.13
N LYS A 25 3.83 -3.58 4.97
CA LYS A 25 4.49 -2.88 6.08
C LYS A 25 4.30 -1.38 5.93
N LEU A 26 3.72 -0.75 6.95
CA LEU A 26 3.66 0.70 7.02
C LEU A 26 5.08 1.27 7.05
N TYR A 27 5.25 2.41 6.39
CA TYR A 27 6.53 3.11 6.39
C TYR A 27 6.74 3.80 7.73
N GLN A 28 7.68 3.27 8.53
CA GLN A 28 8.14 3.88 9.77
C GLN A 28 9.58 4.34 9.59
N PRO A 29 9.83 5.64 9.38
CA PRO A 29 11.19 6.14 9.28
C PRO A 29 11.87 6.07 10.65
N ASN A 30 13.17 5.77 10.67
CA ASN A 30 13.95 5.70 11.91
C ASN A 30 14.17 7.08 12.55
N ARG A 31 13.89 8.16 11.82
CA ARG A 31 14.08 9.56 12.21
C ARG A 31 12.89 10.37 11.73
N SER A 32 12.44 11.36 12.50
CA SER A 32 11.29 12.17 12.14
C SER A 32 11.57 12.99 10.88
N LEU A 33 10.78 12.77 9.83
CA LEU A 33 10.92 13.39 8.52
C LEU A 33 9.61 14.08 8.12
N ARG A 34 9.67 15.11 7.27
CA ARG A 34 8.47 15.80 6.78
C ARG A 34 7.50 14.90 5.97
N SER A 35 7.94 13.69 5.59
CA SER A 35 7.12 12.66 4.94
C SER A 35 6.52 11.62 5.91
N GLU A 36 6.84 11.70 7.21
CA GLU A 36 6.40 10.76 8.25
C GLU A 36 4.88 10.73 8.43
N GLN A 37 4.20 11.86 8.20
CA GLN A 37 2.74 11.95 8.32
C GLN A 37 1.97 11.37 7.13
N LYS A 38 2.64 10.86 6.09
CA LYS A 38 1.94 10.28 4.93
C LYS A 38 1.71 8.78 5.15
N PRO A 39 0.50 8.24 4.90
CA PRO A 39 0.23 6.80 4.97
C PRO A 39 0.91 6.09 3.79
N LEU A 40 2.22 5.88 3.89
CA LEU A 40 3.06 5.25 2.88
C LEU A 40 3.36 3.80 3.28
N LEU A 41 3.59 2.96 2.27
CA LEU A 41 4.02 1.59 2.44
C LEU A 41 5.51 1.44 2.16
N THR A 42 6.15 0.58 2.94
CA THR A 42 7.53 0.17 2.71
C THR A 42 7.59 -0.74 1.49
N LYS A 43 8.36 -0.36 0.46
CA LYS A 43 8.59 -1.20 -0.71
C LYS A 43 9.62 -2.29 -0.35
N PRO A 44 9.28 -3.59 -0.44
CA PRO A 44 10.24 -4.65 -0.17
C PRO A 44 11.37 -4.63 -1.20
N ILE A 45 12.59 -4.93 -0.76
CA ILE A 45 13.74 -5.07 -1.65
C ILE A 45 13.60 -6.40 -2.41
N THR A 46 13.57 -6.32 -3.74
CA THR A 46 13.45 -7.49 -4.61
C THR A 46 14.78 -7.72 -5.33
N ARG A 47 15.33 -8.94 -5.26
CA ARG A 47 16.54 -9.31 -6.02
C ARG A 47 16.29 -9.37 -7.53
N THR A 48 15.06 -9.69 -7.92
CA THR A 48 14.69 -9.89 -9.33
C THR A 48 13.63 -8.88 -9.74
N LYS A 49 13.98 -7.93 -10.61
CA LYS A 49 13.04 -6.88 -11.07
C LYS A 49 11.83 -7.43 -11.82
N LEU A 50 12.01 -8.43 -12.69
CA LEU A 50 10.94 -8.96 -13.55
C LEU A 50 9.84 -9.70 -12.76
N TYR A 51 10.24 -10.56 -11.82
CA TYR A 51 9.31 -11.39 -11.05
C TYR A 51 8.99 -10.79 -9.67
N GLY A 52 10.01 -10.25 -9.00
CA GLY A 52 9.88 -9.69 -7.65
C GLY A 52 8.95 -8.48 -7.62
N ASN A 53 8.98 -7.63 -8.65
CA ASN A 53 8.12 -6.44 -8.70
C ASN A 53 6.66 -6.77 -8.99
N ARG A 54 6.36 -7.97 -9.48
CA ARG A 54 4.99 -8.46 -9.72
C ARG A 54 4.35 -9.06 -8.47
N ARG A 55 5.13 -9.32 -7.42
CA ARG A 55 4.59 -9.82 -6.14
C ARG A 55 3.64 -8.81 -5.54
N PHE A 56 2.61 -9.32 -4.86
CA PHE A 56 1.61 -8.49 -4.18
C PHE A 56 2.27 -7.41 -3.34
N ALA A 57 3.19 -7.77 -2.42
CA ALA A 57 3.85 -6.83 -1.51
C ALA A 57 4.61 -5.67 -2.20
N TYR A 58 5.22 -5.91 -3.36
CA TYR A 58 5.90 -4.84 -4.10
C TYR A 58 4.90 -4.01 -4.90
N ALA A 59 4.05 -4.68 -5.69
CA ALA A 59 3.08 -4.02 -6.56
C ALA A 59 2.09 -3.18 -5.76
N SER A 60 1.62 -3.69 -4.62
CA SER A 60 0.76 -2.96 -3.68
C SER A 60 1.41 -1.68 -3.17
N ALA A 61 2.62 -1.77 -2.63
CA ALA A 61 3.35 -0.64 -2.06
C ALA A 61 3.76 0.38 -3.14
N ALA A 62 4.12 -0.09 -4.33
CA ALA A 62 4.44 0.76 -5.47
C ALA A 62 3.23 1.60 -5.89
N LEU A 63 2.09 0.94 -6.14
CA LEU A 63 0.88 1.60 -6.61
C LEU A 63 0.24 2.47 -5.51
N TRP A 64 0.25 2.01 -4.26
CA TRP A 64 -0.28 2.77 -3.13
C TRP A 64 0.49 4.07 -2.92
N ASN A 65 1.82 4.03 -3.01
CA ASN A 65 2.64 5.23 -2.82
C ASN A 65 2.52 6.24 -3.97
N ASP A 66 2.10 5.79 -5.16
CA ASP A 66 1.86 6.63 -6.34
C ASP A 66 0.50 7.36 -6.28
N LEU A 67 -0.41 6.93 -5.41
CA LEU A 67 -1.70 7.58 -5.24
C LEU A 67 -1.58 9.00 -4.68
N PRO A 68 -2.45 9.94 -5.09
CA PRO A 68 -2.66 11.19 -4.38
C PRO A 68 -3.01 10.97 -2.90
N THR A 69 -2.64 11.92 -2.04
CA THR A 69 -2.94 11.86 -0.59
C THR A 69 -4.44 11.84 -0.31
N ASP A 70 -5.23 12.52 -1.14
CA ASP A 70 -6.68 12.65 -0.96
C ASP A 70 -7.39 11.29 -1.11
N ILE A 71 -6.91 10.46 -2.04
CA ILE A 71 -7.45 9.10 -2.27
C ILE A 71 -6.98 8.15 -1.16
N ARG A 72 -5.74 8.31 -0.67
CA ARG A 72 -5.20 7.47 0.42
C ARG A 72 -5.88 7.71 1.76
N ASN A 73 -6.36 8.92 1.99
CA ASN A 73 -7.10 9.30 3.20
C ASN A 73 -8.61 8.97 3.11
N ALA A 74 -9.05 8.26 2.07
CA ALA A 74 -10.43 7.79 1.97
C ALA A 74 -10.78 6.91 3.19
N THR A 75 -11.92 7.18 3.81
CA THR A 75 -12.36 6.48 5.04
C THR A 75 -13.14 5.20 4.74
N SER A 76 -13.57 5.00 3.49
CA SER A 76 -14.35 3.82 3.10
C SER A 76 -13.89 3.22 1.78
N VAL A 77 -14.13 1.91 1.63
CA VAL A 77 -13.88 1.17 0.38
C VAL A 77 -14.72 1.72 -0.77
N THR A 78 -15.94 2.19 -0.49
CA THR A 78 -16.85 2.72 -1.52
C THR A 78 -16.38 4.07 -2.03
N GLN A 79 -15.87 4.93 -1.14
CA GLN A 79 -15.23 6.19 -1.51
C GLN A 79 -13.97 5.93 -2.33
N PHE A 80 -13.11 5.00 -1.88
CA PHE A 80 -11.89 4.65 -2.59
C PHE A 80 -12.14 4.11 -4.00
N LYS A 81 -13.17 3.27 -4.20
CA LYS A 81 -13.54 2.71 -5.50
C LYS A 81 -14.16 3.72 -6.48
N LYS A 82 -14.53 4.92 -6.01
CA LYS A 82 -15.15 5.97 -6.82
C LYS A 82 -14.10 6.80 -7.58
N TYR A 83 -12.86 6.80 -7.11
CA TYR A 83 -11.70 7.40 -7.78
C TYR A 83 -11.07 6.42 -8.77
#